data_AF-A0A3Q4GYE4-F1
#
_entry.id   AF-A0A3Q4GYE4-F1
#
_cell.length_a   1.000
_cell.length_b   1.000
_cell.length_c   1.000
_cell.angle_alpha   90.00
_cell.angle_beta   90.00
_cell.angle_gamma   90.00
#
_symmetry.space_group_name_H-M   'P 1'
#
loop_
_entity.id
_entity.type
_entity.pdbx_description
1 polymer ?
#
loop_
_entity_poly.entity_id
_entity_poly.type
_entity_poly.pdbx_seq_one_letter_code
_entity_poly.pdbx_strand_id
1 'polypeptide(L)'
;MSMKTPPDRSGITFEVGAKLEARDRHKNWYTATIEKIDYDKERVLIHYLQWSRRHDEWFQWNSPYLRPKERVSLRRQGLNPTRSQPCFSLFNDINDIMLLTLFLQLKLIGLLKAFH
;
A
#
# COMPACT_ATOMS: atom_id res chain seq x y z
N MET A 1 16.07 -26.75 -3.43
CA MET A 1 16.06 -25.27 -3.28
C MET A 1 15.81 -24.98 -1.81
N SER A 2 16.66 -24.20 -1.15
CA SER A 2 16.44 -23.81 0.25
C SER A 2 15.30 -22.80 0.27
N MET A 3 14.17 -23.16 0.91
CA MET A 3 13.08 -22.21 1.13
C MET A 3 13.61 -21.11 2.05
N LYS A 4 13.57 -19.87 1.57
CA LYS A 4 14.01 -18.73 2.37
C LYS A 4 12.88 -18.34 3.31
N THR A 5 13.22 -18.07 4.57
CA THR A 5 12.25 -17.60 5.55
C THR A 5 12.13 -16.08 5.49
N PRO A 6 10.92 -15.52 5.72
CA PRO A 6 10.77 -14.08 5.81
C PRO A 6 11.62 -13.51 6.96
N PRO A 7 12.18 -12.30 6.77
CA PRO A 7 13.00 -11.66 7.79
C PRO A 7 12.15 -11.26 9.00
N ASP A 8 12.71 -11.39 10.20
CA ASP A 8 12.11 -10.81 11.41
C ASP A 8 12.32 -9.28 11.39
N ARG A 9 11.32 -8.55 10.92
CA ARG A 9 11.31 -7.08 10.91
C ARG A 9 10.36 -6.59 11.99
N SER A 10 10.89 -5.84 12.94
CA SER A 10 10.12 -5.26 14.04
C SER A 10 8.86 -4.56 13.54
N GLY A 11 7.69 -5.13 13.86
CA GLY A 11 6.37 -4.57 13.52
C GLY A 11 5.80 -4.95 12.15
N ILE A 12 6.51 -5.73 11.32
CA ILE A 12 5.95 -6.29 10.07
C ILE A 12 5.75 -7.78 10.25
N THR A 13 4.50 -8.22 10.17
CA THR A 13 4.16 -9.65 10.11
C THR A 13 4.13 -10.08 8.64
N PHE A 14 5.04 -10.96 8.24
CA PHE A 14 5.09 -11.50 6.87
C PHE A 14 4.18 -12.72 6.72
N GLU A 15 2.88 -12.48 6.79
CA GLU A 15 1.84 -13.50 6.62
C GLU A 15 0.80 -13.02 5.62
N VAL A 16 0.22 -13.94 4.85
CA VAL A 16 -0.89 -13.60 3.96
C VAL A 16 -2.06 -13.06 4.78
N GLY A 17 -2.58 -11.89 4.40
CA GLY A 17 -3.60 -11.14 5.12
C GLY A 17 -3.06 -10.17 6.18
N ALA A 18 -1.76 -10.19 6.48
CA ALA A 18 -1.16 -9.22 7.39
C ALA A 18 -1.24 -7.80 6.82
N LYS A 19 -1.52 -6.82 7.71
CA LYS A 19 -1.63 -5.40 7.37
C LYS A 19 -0.30 -4.70 7.62
N LEU A 20 0.13 -3.89 6.66
CA LEU A 20 1.32 -3.06 6.73
C LEU A 20 1.07 -1.73 6.00
N GLU A 21 2.06 -0.86 5.97
CA GLU A 21 2.05 0.31 5.09
C GLU A 21 3.10 0.16 3.99
N ALA A 22 2.67 0.43 2.76
CA ALA A 22 3.51 0.36 1.58
C ALA A 22 3.62 1.73 0.92
N ARG A 23 4.81 2.06 0.42
CA ARG A 23 5.06 3.29 -0.31
C ARG A 23 4.74 3.09 -1.80
N ASP A 24 4.04 4.03 -2.39
CA ASP A 24 3.79 4.05 -3.83
C ASP A 24 4.92 4.75 -4.61
N ARG A 25 4.76 4.83 -5.94
CA ARG A 25 5.70 5.52 -6.84
C ARG A 25 5.74 7.04 -6.62
N HIS A 26 4.65 7.61 -6.11
CA HIS A 26 4.56 9.03 -5.75
C HIS A 26 5.11 9.33 -4.36
N LYS A 27 5.79 8.35 -3.73
CA LYS A 27 6.44 8.47 -2.43
C LYS A 27 5.47 8.61 -1.24
N ASN A 28 4.18 8.35 -1.44
CA ASN A 28 3.13 8.36 -0.43
C ASN A 28 2.99 6.99 0.24
N TRP A 29 2.63 7.00 1.52
CA TRP A 29 2.40 5.77 2.30
C TRP A 29 0.91 5.45 2.35
N TYR A 30 0.56 4.21 2.02
CA TYR A 30 -0.82 3.73 2.05
C TYR A 30 -0.92 2.46 2.88
N THR A 31 -2.06 2.27 3.54
CA THR A 31 -2.34 1.00 4.19
C THR A 31 -2.53 -0.08 3.14
N ALA A 32 -1.84 -1.20 3.33
CA ALA A 32 -1.86 -2.33 2.43
C ALA A 32 -1.91 -3.66 3.18
N THR A 33 -2.21 -4.72 2.45
CA THR A 33 -2.21 -6.10 2.92
C THR A 33 -1.28 -6.96 2.09
N ILE A 34 -0.66 -7.95 2.72
CA ILE A 34 0.08 -8.98 2.01
C ILE A 34 -0.93 -9.95 1.39
N GLU A 35 -1.03 -9.97 0.06
CA GLU A 35 -1.92 -10.88 -0.66
C GLU A 35 -1.26 -12.24 -0.91
N LYS A 36 0.05 -12.25 -1.21
CA LYS A 36 0.84 -13.45 -1.49
C LYS A 36 2.29 -13.27 -1.06
N ILE A 37 2.97 -14.38 -0.80
CA ILE A 37 4.41 -14.42 -0.49
C ILE A 37 5.07 -15.40 -1.46
N ASP A 38 6.13 -14.96 -2.11
CA ASP A 38 7.01 -15.72 -2.99
C ASP A 38 8.34 -15.92 -2.25
N TYR A 39 8.48 -17.08 -1.60
CA TYR A 39 9.66 -17.42 -0.80
C TYR A 39 10.91 -17.65 -1.66
N ASP A 40 10.76 -18.08 -2.91
CA ASP A 40 11.89 -18.33 -3.81
C ASP A 40 12.54 -17.03 -4.26
N LYS A 41 11.71 -16.02 -4.57
CA LYS A 41 12.17 -14.70 -5.01
C LYS A 41 12.28 -13.67 -3.90
N GLU A 42 11.95 -14.03 -2.66
CA GLU A 42 11.99 -13.15 -1.48
C GLU A 42 11.06 -11.94 -1.60
N ARG A 43 9.86 -12.15 -2.17
CA ARG A 43 8.93 -11.06 -2.49
C ARG A 43 7.56 -11.28 -1.88
N VAL A 44 6.88 -10.18 -1.63
CA VAL A 44 5.49 -10.14 -1.17
C VAL A 44 4.65 -9.35 -2.17
N LEU A 45 3.47 -9.86 -2.48
CA LEU A 45 2.47 -9.14 -3.27
C LEU A 45 1.69 -8.26 -2.32
N ILE A 46 1.74 -6.95 -2.57
CA ILE A 46 1.10 -5.95 -1.74
C ILE A 46 -0.18 -5.48 -2.44
N HIS A 47 -1.29 -5.58 -1.72
CA HIS A 47 -2.58 -5.01 -2.12
C HIS A 47 -2.87 -3.75 -1.32
N TYR A 48 -3.02 -2.62 -2.00
CA TYR A 48 -3.38 -1.36 -1.36
C TYR A 48 -4.87 -1.35 -1.02
N LEU A 49 -5.23 -1.21 0.27
CA LEU A 49 -6.62 -1.37 0.74
C LEU A 49 -7.61 -0.39 0.10
N GLN A 50 -7.14 0.76 -0.36
CA GLN A 50 -7.96 1.82 -0.94
C GLN A 50 -7.97 1.77 -2.47
N TRP A 51 -7.21 0.87 -3.10
CA TRP A 51 -7.03 0.83 -4.56
C TRP A 51 -7.52 -0.49 -5.14
N SER A 52 -7.79 -0.49 -6.45
CA SER A 52 -8.13 -1.72 -7.16
C SER A 52 -6.94 -2.68 -7.21
N ARG A 53 -7.22 -4.00 -7.18
CA ARG A 53 -6.23 -5.08 -7.28
C ARG A 53 -5.31 -5.01 -8.51
N ARG A 54 -5.71 -4.25 -9.55
CA ARG A 54 -4.84 -3.96 -10.70
C ARG A 54 -3.56 -3.20 -10.35
N HIS A 55 -3.52 -2.56 -9.17
CA HIS A 55 -2.38 -1.83 -8.64
C HIS A 55 -1.56 -2.68 -7.66
N ASP A 56 -1.85 -3.98 -7.53
CA ASP A 56 -1.07 -4.86 -6.68
C ASP A 56 0.34 -4.99 -7.23
N GLU A 57 1.34 -4.82 -6.37
CA GLU A 57 2.74 -4.77 -6.77
C GLU A 57 3.58 -5.71 -5.91
N TRP A 58 4.58 -6.33 -6.56
CA TRP A 58 5.52 -7.20 -5.89
C TRP A 58 6.67 -6.39 -5.30
N PHE A 59 6.86 -6.49 -3.99
CA PHE A 59 7.98 -5.88 -3.27
C PHE A 59 8.91 -6.96 -2.75
N GLN A 60 10.21 -6.68 -2.70
CA GLN A 60 11.11 -7.48 -1.86
C GLN A 60 10.69 -7.34 -0.40
N TRP A 61 10.66 -8.43 0.38
CA TRP A 61 10.31 -8.34 1.81
C TRP A 61 11.27 -7.44 2.63
N ASN A 62 12.49 -7.26 2.12
CA ASN A 62 13.53 -6.40 2.69
C ASN A 62 13.45 -4.96 2.17
N SER A 63 12.44 -4.65 1.34
CA SER A 63 12.29 -3.33 0.77
C SER A 63 12.10 -2.27 1.86
N PRO A 64 12.80 -1.13 1.78
CA PRO A 64 12.59 0.00 2.69
C PRO A 64 11.22 0.69 2.47
N TYR A 65 10.52 0.33 1.39
CA TYR A 65 9.18 0.82 1.05
C TYR A 65 8.05 0.07 1.76
N LEU A 66 8.39 -0.90 2.62
CA LEU A 66 7.46 -1.58 3.51
C LEU A 66 7.77 -1.19 4.96
N ARG A 67 6.75 -0.75 5.70
CA ARG A 67 6.87 -0.40 7.11
C ARG A 67 5.72 -1.00 7.94
N PRO A 68 5.93 -1.19 9.26
CA PRO A 68 4.88 -1.61 10.18
C PRO A 68 3.66 -0.70 10.08
N LYS A 69 2.47 -1.29 10.07
CA LYS A 69 1.29 -0.52 10.43
C LYS A 69 1.30 -0.35 11.93
N GLU A 70 1.25 0.89 12.41
CA GLU A 70 1.13 1.16 13.85
C GLU A 70 -0.14 0.49 14.39
N ARG A 71 0.04 -0.56 15.19
CA ARG A 71 -1.04 -1.18 15.94
C ARG A 71 -1.29 -0.29 17.13
N VAL A 72 -2.34 0.52 17.07
CA VAL A 72 -2.86 1.22 18.26
C VAL A 72 -3.16 0.15 19.31
N SER A 73 -2.27 0.00 20.29
CA SER A 73 -2.49 -0.91 21.40
C SER A 73 -3.52 -0.27 22.33
N LEU A 74 -4.78 -0.70 22.25
CA LEU A 74 -5.86 -0.22 23.12
C LEU A 74 -5.71 -0.60 24.61
N ARG A 75 -4.51 -0.99 25.09
CA ARG A 75 -4.34 -1.54 26.44
C ARG A 75 -3.64 -0.64 27.46
N ARG A 76 -3.21 0.58 27.13
CA ARG A 76 -2.73 1.51 28.17
C ARG A 76 -2.67 2.93 27.60
N GLN A 77 -3.66 3.76 27.93
CA GLN A 77 -3.50 5.17 28.32
C GLN A 77 -4.86 5.86 28.33
N GLY A 78 -5.49 5.89 29.51
CA GLY A 78 -5.97 7.18 29.97
C GLY A 78 -4.72 8.03 30.23
N LEU A 79 -4.66 9.22 29.61
CA LEU A 79 -3.80 10.39 29.88
C LEU A 79 -3.24 11.02 28.60
N ASN A 80 -3.64 12.28 28.38
CA ASN A 80 -3.08 13.34 27.53
C ASN A 80 -3.14 13.21 25.99
N PRO A 81 -4.15 13.83 25.35
CA PRO A 81 -4.08 14.15 23.92
C PRO A 81 -3.25 15.42 23.73
N THR A 82 -1.92 15.31 23.81
CA THR A 82 -1.04 16.35 23.27
C THR A 82 0.04 15.73 22.40
N ARG A 83 -0.14 15.95 21.08
CA ARG A 83 0.91 16.09 20.06
C ARG A 83 1.93 14.93 20.06
N SER A 84 1.77 13.95 19.19
CA SER A 84 2.11 14.14 17.78
C SER A 84 1.41 13.14 16.87
N GLN A 85 0.55 13.69 16.00
CA GLN A 85 -0.05 13.11 14.79
C GLN A 85 -1.07 11.99 14.96
N PRO A 86 -2.36 12.33 15.09
CA PRO A 86 -3.35 11.58 14.35
C PRO A 86 -3.17 11.97 12.88
N CYS A 87 -2.50 11.16 12.06
CA CYS A 87 -2.70 11.29 10.62
C CYS A 87 -4.08 10.69 10.29
N PHE A 88 -5.09 11.44 10.72
CA PHE A 88 -6.43 11.44 10.17
C PHE A 88 -6.25 11.70 8.67
N SER A 89 -6.15 10.63 7.88
CA SER A 89 -6.50 10.69 6.46
C SER A 89 -8.02 10.59 6.35
N LEU A 90 -8.72 11.50 7.03
CA LEU A 90 -10.06 11.89 6.63
C LEU A 90 -9.86 13.11 5.73
N PHE A 91 -10.44 13.04 4.53
CA PHE A 91 -10.25 13.95 3.40
C PHE A 91 -8.99 13.69 2.58
N ASN A 92 -9.09 12.71 1.67
CA ASN A 92 -8.89 12.95 0.24
C ASN A 92 -9.07 11.66 -0.57
N ASP A 93 -10.32 11.37 -0.93
CA ASP A 93 -10.63 10.65 -2.16
C ASP A 93 -10.16 11.52 -3.35
N ILE A 94 -8.84 11.64 -3.55
CA ILE A 94 -8.20 12.37 -4.67
C ILE A 94 -7.81 11.41 -5.80
N ASN A 95 -7.75 10.10 -5.56
CA ASN A 95 -7.45 9.13 -6.62
C ASN A 95 -8.61 8.97 -7.61
N ASP A 96 -9.83 9.41 -7.28
CA ASP A 96 -10.88 9.61 -8.28
C ASP A 96 -10.55 10.82 -9.17
N ILE A 97 -10.02 11.91 -8.61
CA ILE A 97 -9.61 13.10 -9.38
C ILE A 97 -8.44 12.78 -10.32
N MET A 98 -7.47 11.95 -9.91
CA MET A 98 -6.32 11.56 -10.75
C MET A 98 -6.71 10.60 -11.88
N LEU A 99 -7.64 9.67 -11.65
CA LEU A 99 -8.18 8.79 -12.71
C LEU A 99 -9.12 9.56 -13.64
N LEU A 100 -9.95 10.46 -13.10
CA LEU A 100 -10.87 11.30 -13.86
C LEU A 100 -10.10 12.34 -14.70
N THR A 101 -9.04 12.95 -14.18
CA THR A 101 -8.16 13.83 -14.97
C THR A 101 -7.39 13.07 -16.04
N LEU A 102 -6.88 11.85 -15.79
CA LEU A 102 -6.27 11.03 -16.84
C LEU A 102 -7.29 10.58 -17.91
N PHE A 103 -8.51 10.22 -17.52
CA PHE A 103 -9.59 9.87 -18.45
C PHE A 103 -10.12 11.07 -19.25
N LEU A 104 -10.17 12.27 -18.67
CA LEU A 104 -10.53 13.51 -19.38
C LEU A 104 -9.38 14.02 -20.28
N GLN A 105 -8.12 13.88 -19.85
CA GLN A 105 -6.94 14.21 -20.68
C GLN A 105 -6.84 13.29 -21.92
N LEU A 106 -7.15 12.00 -21.77
CA LEU A 106 -7.21 11.05 -22.89
C LEU A 106 -8.38 11.33 -23.85
N LYS A 107 -9.49 11.95 -23.40
CA LYS A 107 -10.61 12.39 -24.25
C LYS A 107 -10.33 13.68 -25.03
N LEU A 108 -9.45 14.56 -24.54
CA LEU A 108 -9.18 15.86 -25.16
C LEU A 108 -8.08 15.84 -26.25
N ILE A 109 -7.27 14.77 -26.32
CA ILE A 109 -6.10 14.67 -27.22
C ILE A 109 -6.33 13.82 -28.49
N GLY A 110 -7.44 13.08 -28.59
CA GLY A 110 -7.93 12.51 -29.85
C GLY A 110 -7.11 11.39 -30.50
N LEU A 111 -7.52 10.13 -30.34
CA LEU A 111 -7.39 9.05 -31.34
C LEU A 111 -8.31 7.91 -30.92
N LEU A 112 -9.37 7.58 -31.66
CA LEU A 112 -9.21 6.69 -32.81
C LEU A 112 -10.37 6.88 -33.81
N LYS A 113 -10.06 7.47 -34.96
CA LYS A 113 -10.52 6.87 -36.22
C LYS A 113 -9.96 5.45 -36.22
N ALA A 114 -10.83 4.44 -36.27
CA ALA A 114 -10.58 3.02 -36.54
C ALA A 114 -11.22 2.11 -35.47
N PHE A 115 -12.53 1.95 -35.56
CA PHE A 115 -13.16 0.63 -35.71
C PHE A 115 -14.33 0.85 -36.68
N HIS A 116 -14.43 -0.03 -37.68
CA HIS A 116 -15.25 0.10 -38.90
C HIS A 116 -16.75 0.28 -38.60
#